data_AF-A0A2M7X2Q1-F1
#
_entry.id   AF-A0A2M7X2Q1-F1
#
_cell.length_a   1.000
_cell.length_b   1.000
_cell.length_c   1.000
_cell.angle_alpha   90.00
_cell.angle_beta   90.00
_cell.angle_gamma   90.00
#
_symmetry.space_group_name_H-M   'P 1'
#
loop_
_entity.id
_entity.type
_entity.pdbx_description
1 polymer ?
#
loop_
_entity_poly.entity_id
_entity_poly.type
_entity_poly.pdbx_seq_one_letter_code
_entity_poly.pdbx_strand_id
1 'polypeptide(L)'
;MKITNKIVIETAQKFGFDLVGFADSTTLNEEVSNLKNWLINGFNSKMSYMERNIEKRLDVKEILPSAKSVISLALNYYVKGEFSNNYQNGKISRYAWGTDYHYIIWEKL
;
A
#
# COMPACT_ATOMS: atom_id res chain seq x y z
N MET A 1 13.18 -2.90 25.41
CA MET A 1 11.85 -3.56 25.39
C MET A 1 11.74 -4.33 24.08
N LYS A 2 11.31 -5.60 24.11
CA LYS A 2 11.12 -6.40 22.88
C LYS A 2 9.74 -6.09 22.31
N ILE A 3 9.67 -5.56 21.08
CA ILE A 3 8.40 -5.35 20.37
C ILE A 3 7.90 -6.72 19.89
N THR A 4 6.64 -7.03 20.16
CA THR A 4 5.98 -8.27 19.74
C THR A 4 4.84 -7.95 18.78
N ASN A 5 4.43 -8.93 17.97
CA ASN A 5 3.31 -8.76 17.04
C ASN A 5 2.02 -8.32 17.77
N LYS A 6 1.81 -8.81 19.01
CA LYS A 6 0.68 -8.41 19.85
C LYS A 6 0.68 -6.90 20.14
N ILE A 7 1.83 -6.35 20.52
CA ILE A 7 1.98 -4.90 20.78
C ILE A 7 1.69 -4.10 19.50
N VAL A 8 2.21 -4.55 18.36
CA VAL A 8 1.98 -3.88 17.07
C VAL A 8 0.50 -3.89 16.70
N ILE A 9 -0.18 -5.04 16.81
CA ILE A 9 -1.61 -5.18 16.51
C ILE A 9 -2.44 -4.25 17.39
N GLU A 10 -2.24 -4.32 18.72
CA GLU A 10 -2.99 -3.48 19.66
C GLU A 10 -2.74 -1.99 19.44
N THR A 11 -1.52 -1.61 19.07
CA THR A 11 -1.17 -0.22 18.75
C THR A 11 -1.85 0.23 17.47
N ALA A 12 -1.73 -0.53 16.39
CA ALA A 12 -2.35 -0.21 15.11
C ALA A 12 -3.88 -0.10 15.21
N GLN A 13 -4.54 -0.98 15.97
CA GLN A 13 -5.97 -0.89 16.23
C GLN A 13 -6.35 0.39 16.98
N LYS A 14 -5.53 0.81 17.97
CA LYS A 14 -5.74 2.08 18.68
C LYS A 14 -5.60 3.31 17.77
N PHE A 15 -4.70 3.25 16.78
CA PHE A 15 -4.58 4.28 15.75
C PHE A 15 -5.63 4.16 14.64
N GLY A 16 -6.52 3.17 14.73
CA GLY A 16 -7.69 3.01 13.87
C GLY A 16 -7.43 2.28 12.57
N PHE A 17 -6.40 1.43 12.48
CA PHE A 17 -6.26 0.48 11.37
C PHE A 17 -7.14 -0.75 11.60
N ASP A 18 -7.78 -1.22 10.53
CA ASP A 18 -8.70 -2.37 10.59
C ASP A 18 -7.97 -3.71 10.55
N LEU A 19 -6.89 -3.79 9.76
CA LEU A 19 -6.09 -5.01 9.59
C LEU A 19 -4.61 -4.73 9.77
N VAL A 20 -3.91 -5.74 10.29
CA VAL A 20 -2.47 -5.74 10.49
C VAL A 20 -1.92 -7.09 10.02
N GLY A 21 -0.98 -7.05 9.09
CA GLY A 21 -0.27 -8.21 8.56
C GLY A 21 1.24 -8.10 8.80
N PHE A 22 1.90 -9.25 8.85
CA PHE A 22 3.35 -9.34 9.01
C PHE A 22 3.90 -10.25 7.91
N ALA A 23 4.96 -9.80 7.27
CA ALA A 23 5.70 -10.57 6.27
C ALA A 23 7.19 -10.54 6.58
N ASP A 24 7.92 -11.54 6.08
CA ASP A 24 9.39 -11.49 6.10
C ASP A 24 9.88 -10.40 5.12
N SER A 25 11.06 -9.88 5.38
CA SER A 25 11.79 -8.93 4.53
C SER A 25 12.50 -9.58 3.34
N THR A 26 12.18 -10.84 3.03
CA THR A 26 12.79 -11.60 1.94
C THR A 26 12.34 -11.08 0.57
N THR A 27 13.25 -11.12 -0.40
CA THR A 27 12.95 -10.85 -1.80
C THR A 27 11.87 -11.79 -2.34
N LEU A 28 10.86 -11.22 -2.99
CA LEU A 28 9.76 -11.97 -3.63
C LEU A 28 10.11 -12.26 -5.10
N ASN A 29 10.94 -13.28 -5.35
CA ASN A 29 11.53 -13.56 -6.68
C ASN A 29 10.50 -13.74 -7.81
N GLU A 30 9.34 -14.33 -7.51
CA GLU A 30 8.23 -14.45 -8.47
C GLU A 30 7.68 -13.07 -8.85
N GLU A 31 7.42 -12.21 -7.85
CA GLU A 31 6.92 -10.86 -8.09
C GLU A 31 7.94 -9.95 -8.78
N VAL A 32 9.23 -10.16 -8.52
CA VAL A 32 10.31 -9.51 -9.28
C VAL A 32 10.20 -9.84 -10.77
N SER A 33 9.99 -11.11 -11.09
CA SER A 33 9.84 -11.57 -12.48
C SER A 33 8.57 -11.00 -13.11
N ASN A 34 7.45 -11.02 -12.38
CA ASN A 34 6.18 -10.46 -12.83
C ASN A 34 6.29 -8.96 -13.12
N LEU A 35 6.89 -8.17 -12.22
CA LEU A 35 7.11 -6.74 -12.41
C LEU A 35 7.97 -6.46 -13.64
N LYS A 36 9.08 -7.19 -13.81
CA LYS A 36 9.95 -7.03 -14.99
C LYS A 36 9.20 -7.32 -16.28
N ASN A 37 8.45 -8.42 -16.33
CA ASN A 37 7.64 -8.77 -17.49
C ASN A 37 6.58 -7.69 -17.77
N TRP A 38 5.90 -7.21 -16.73
CA TRP A 38 4.89 -6.16 -16.85
C TRP A 38 5.47 -4.85 -17.42
N LEU A 39 6.66 -4.45 -16.97
CA LEU A 39 7.38 -3.28 -17.49
C LEU A 39 7.85 -3.47 -18.94
N ILE A 40 8.42 -4.64 -19.27
CA ILE A 40 8.87 -4.95 -20.65
C ILE A 40 7.71 -4.88 -21.64
N ASN A 41 6.51 -5.30 -21.23
CA ASN A 41 5.31 -5.23 -22.06
C ASN A 41 4.68 -3.81 -22.12
N GLY A 42 5.27 -2.81 -21.46
CA GLY A 42 4.76 -1.43 -21.47
C GLY A 42 3.41 -1.25 -20.75
N PHE A 43 3.07 -2.16 -19.84
CA PHE A 43 1.78 -2.12 -19.13
C PHE A 43 1.69 -1.00 -18.07
N ASN A 44 2.78 -0.27 -17.84
CA ASN A 44 2.83 0.91 -16.97
C ASN A 44 2.25 2.18 -17.59
N SER A 45 1.89 2.18 -18.89
CA SER A 45 1.32 3.37 -19.56
C SER A 45 2.21 4.60 -19.34
N LYS A 46 1.69 5.68 -18.73
CA LYS A 46 2.46 6.90 -18.42
C LYS A 46 3.15 6.89 -17.04
N MET A 47 3.08 5.79 -16.29
CA MET A 47 3.70 5.65 -14.97
C MET A 47 5.21 5.37 -15.07
N SER A 48 5.96 6.30 -15.68
CA SER A 48 7.42 6.17 -15.86
C SER A 48 8.19 6.03 -14.53
N TYR A 49 7.59 6.49 -13.43
CA TYR A 49 8.16 6.30 -12.10
C TYR A 49 8.23 4.83 -11.64
N MET A 50 7.51 3.92 -12.30
CA MET A 50 7.57 2.48 -12.01
C MET A 50 8.89 1.86 -12.45
N GLU A 51 9.58 2.46 -13.41
CA GLU A 51 10.89 2.01 -13.91
C GLU A 51 12.06 2.55 -13.07
N ARG A 52 11.82 3.63 -12.30
CA ARG A 52 12.85 4.27 -11.48
C ARG A 52 13.11 3.45 -10.21
N ASN A 53 14.38 3.40 -9.81
CA ASN A 53 14.86 2.76 -8.58
C ASN A 53 14.31 1.33 -8.41
N ILE A 54 14.39 0.52 -9.47
CA ILE A 54 13.76 -0.79 -9.50
C ILE A 54 14.30 -1.68 -8.38
N GLU A 55 15.60 -1.61 -8.10
CA GLU A 55 16.28 -2.33 -7.02
C GLU A 55 15.58 -2.16 -5.67
N LYS A 56 15.14 -0.94 -5.33
CA LYS A 56 14.38 -0.63 -4.11
C LYS A 56 13.00 -1.25 -4.06
N ARG A 57 12.43 -1.59 -5.21
CA ARG A 57 11.13 -2.30 -5.31
C ARG A 57 11.30 -3.81 -5.19
N LEU A 58 12.49 -4.33 -5.50
CA LEU A 58 12.79 -5.76 -5.46
C LEU A 58 13.26 -6.20 -4.07
N ASP A 59 14.00 -5.34 -3.37
CA ASP A 59 14.56 -5.64 -2.05
C ASP A 59 14.36 -4.46 -1.09
N VAL A 60 13.65 -4.72 0.01
CA VAL A 60 13.41 -3.74 1.08
C VAL A 60 14.70 -3.29 1.76
N LYS A 61 15.77 -4.08 1.71
CA LYS A 61 17.07 -3.73 2.31
C LYS A 61 17.78 -2.58 1.58
N GLU A 62 17.43 -2.34 0.32
CA GLU A 62 17.89 -1.15 -0.42
C GLU A 62 17.25 0.16 0.10
N ILE A 63 16.18 0.05 0.91
CA ILE A 63 15.52 1.16 1.60
C ILE A 63 15.98 1.21 3.06
N LEU A 64 15.94 0.06 3.75
CA LEU A 64 16.31 -0.08 5.15
C LEU A 64 17.16 -1.35 5.34
N PRO A 65 18.50 -1.25 5.35
CA PRO A 65 19.40 -2.42 5.37
C PRO A 65 19.20 -3.35 6.56
N SER A 66 18.73 -2.82 7.69
CA SER A 66 18.46 -3.57 8.92
C SER A 66 17.04 -4.14 9.00
N ALA A 67 16.23 -4.03 7.93
CA ALA A 67 14.88 -4.57 7.90
C ALA A 67 14.90 -6.09 8.13
N LYS A 68 13.97 -6.56 8.98
CA LYS A 68 13.78 -7.98 9.30
C LYS A 68 12.38 -8.49 8.98
N SER A 69 11.42 -7.58 8.85
CA SER A 69 10.03 -7.87 8.60
C SER A 69 9.35 -6.63 8.04
N VAL A 70 8.26 -6.83 7.32
CA VAL A 70 7.36 -5.77 6.86
C VAL A 70 6.04 -5.88 7.62
N ILE A 71 5.56 -4.74 8.13
CA ILE A 71 4.23 -4.62 8.73
C ILE A 71 3.33 -3.99 7.67
N SER A 72 2.24 -4.67 7.31
CA SER A 72 1.22 -4.15 6.39
C SER A 72 -0.01 -3.75 7.18
N LEU A 73 -0.54 -2.56 6.90
CA LEU A 73 -1.70 -2.00 7.59
C LEU A 73 -2.79 -1.73 6.55
N ALA A 74 -4.05 -1.98 6.92
CA ALA A 74 -5.19 -1.67 6.05
C ALA A 74 -6.24 -0.86 6.79
N LEU A 75 -6.89 0.04 6.03
CA LEU A 75 -8.01 0.84 6.46
C LEU A 75 -9.16 0.68 5.46
N ASN A 76 -10.35 0.40 5.96
CA ASN A 76 -11.56 0.32 5.17
C ASN A 76 -12.05 1.73 4.85
N TYR A 77 -11.95 2.11 3.57
CA TYR A 77 -12.42 3.40 3.07
C TYR A 77 -13.88 3.35 2.56
N TYR A 78 -14.62 2.28 2.81
CA TYR A 78 -16.00 2.18 2.37
C TYR A 78 -16.86 3.28 3.01
N VAL A 79 -17.38 4.15 2.17
CA VAL A 79 -18.37 5.16 2.54
C VAL A 79 -19.72 4.74 1.97
N LYS A 80 -20.73 4.67 2.83
CA LYS A 80 -22.11 4.44 2.41
C LYS A 80 -22.57 5.64 1.58
N GLY A 81 -22.93 5.39 0.33
CA GLY A 81 -23.39 6.41 -0.60
C GLY A 81 -23.65 5.80 -1.97
N GLU A 82 -24.70 6.28 -2.61
CA GLU A 82 -25.04 5.91 -3.97
C GLU A 82 -24.41 6.89 -4.96
N PHE A 83 -23.98 6.37 -6.10
CA PHE A 83 -23.67 7.25 -7.21
C PHE A 83 -24.94 7.91 -7.70
N SER A 84 -24.83 9.11 -8.24
CA SER A 84 -25.94 9.69 -8.99
C SER A 84 -26.38 8.73 -10.10
N ASN A 85 -27.69 8.49 -10.19
CA ASN A 85 -28.30 7.77 -11.30
C ASN A 85 -28.45 8.66 -12.55
N ASN A 86 -28.11 9.95 -12.46
CA ASN A 86 -28.06 10.83 -13.61
C ASN A 86 -26.81 10.56 -14.44
N TYR A 87 -26.98 10.07 -15.67
CA TYR A 87 -25.91 9.77 -16.63
C TYR A 87 -25.11 10.99 -17.08
N GLN A 88 -25.61 12.21 -16.84
CA GLN A 88 -24.84 13.44 -17.08
C GLN A 88 -23.76 13.68 -16.02
N ASN A 89 -23.81 12.98 -14.88
CA ASN A 89 -22.81 13.08 -13.84
C ASN A 89 -21.73 12.02 -14.02
N GLY A 90 -20.46 12.44 -14.02
CA GLY A 90 -19.33 11.52 -13.90
C GLY A 90 -19.34 10.79 -12.55
N LYS A 91 -18.74 9.59 -12.50
CA LYS A 91 -18.55 8.83 -11.27
C LYS A 91 -17.08 8.93 -10.85
N ILE A 92 -16.86 9.35 -9.60
CA ILE A 92 -15.54 9.36 -8.98
C ILE A 92 -15.42 8.09 -8.13
N SER A 93 -14.32 7.35 -8.27
CA SER A 93 -14.10 6.15 -7.47
C SER A 93 -14.08 6.48 -5.97
N ARG A 94 -14.58 5.56 -5.12
CA ARG A 94 -14.73 5.78 -3.67
C ARG A 94 -13.41 6.07 -2.95
N TYR A 95 -12.28 5.57 -3.45
CA TYR A 95 -10.98 5.86 -2.83
C TYR A 95 -10.60 7.35 -2.88
N ALA A 96 -11.24 8.12 -3.78
CA ALA A 96 -11.03 9.54 -3.95
C ALA A 96 -12.17 10.38 -3.32
N TRP A 97 -12.98 9.78 -2.44
CA TRP A 97 -14.03 10.49 -1.71
C TRP A 97 -13.50 11.03 -0.39
N GLY A 98 -13.78 12.30 -0.10
CA GLY A 98 -13.35 12.95 1.13
C GLY A 98 -11.90 13.43 1.08
N THR A 99 -11.22 13.41 2.22
CA THR A 99 -9.81 13.80 2.35
C THR A 99 -8.90 12.77 1.69
N ASP A 100 -7.83 13.23 1.04
CA ASP A 100 -6.81 12.36 0.45
C ASP A 100 -6.26 11.37 1.50
N TYR A 101 -6.37 10.08 1.19
CA TYR A 101 -5.97 9.02 2.09
C TYR A 101 -4.48 9.08 2.44
N HIS A 102 -3.63 9.67 1.59
CA HIS A 102 -2.21 9.81 1.91
C HIS A 102 -2.00 10.62 3.19
N TYR A 103 -2.77 11.71 3.40
CA TYR A 103 -2.69 12.50 4.63
C TYR A 103 -3.23 11.72 5.83
N ILE A 104 -4.37 11.05 5.67
CA ILE A 104 -4.99 10.25 6.74
C ILE A 104 -4.04 9.13 7.20
N ILE A 105 -3.41 8.42 6.27
CA ILE A 105 -2.49 7.34 6.59
C ILE A 105 -1.21 7.90 7.23
N TRP A 106 -0.67 9.01 6.72
CA TRP A 106 0.52 9.65 7.29
C TRP A 106 0.30 10.12 8.73
N GLU A 107 -0.86 10.68 9.06
CA GLU A 107 -1.19 11.10 10.43
C GLU A 107 -1.31 9.92 11.42
N LYS A 108 -1.58 8.71 10.92
CA LYS A 108 -1.71 7.49 11.74
C LYS A 108 -0.39 6.73 11.95
N LEU A 109 0.62 7.00 11.13
CA LEU A 109 1.94 6.36 11.16
C LEU A 109 2.93 7.15 12.03
#